data_AF-A0A7Y4B5U8-F1
#
_entry.id   AF-A0A7Y4B5U8-F1
#
_cell.length_a   1.000
_cell.length_b   1.000
_cell.length_c   1.000
_cell.angle_alpha   90.00
_cell.angle_beta   90.00
_cell.angle_gamma   90.00
#
_symmetry.space_group_name_H-M   'P 1'
#
loop_
_entity.id
_entity.type
_entity.pdbx_description
1 polymer ?
#
loop_
_entity_poly.entity_id
_entity_poly.type
_entity_poly.pdbx_seq_one_letter_code
_entity_poly.pdbx_strand_id
1 'polypeptide(L)'
;MQCDTCKNDMAEVGSNHVTVFNCPSCQCYRDVTRGLNSAEARLNESLKLLGVTEQTPTHVTHNLLTSILGVAVLAEDSELESACEVNMVKIQQANED
;
A
#
# COMPACT_ATOMS: atom_id res chain seq x y z
N MET A 1 -17.47 23.78 7.38
CA MET A 1 -18.63 22.88 7.61
C MET A 1 -18.32 21.55 6.96
N GLN A 2 -18.20 20.49 7.76
CA GLN A 2 -18.11 19.10 7.26
C GLN A 2 -19.46 18.73 6.65
N CYS A 3 -19.47 18.17 5.45
CA CYS A 3 -20.69 17.67 4.82
C CYS A 3 -21.08 16.34 5.46
N ASP A 4 -22.23 16.31 6.15
CA ASP A 4 -22.73 15.09 6.82
C ASP A 4 -23.02 13.94 5.84
N THR A 5 -23.14 14.22 4.54
CA THR A 5 -23.31 13.20 3.48
C THR A 5 -22.06 12.34 3.28
N CYS A 6 -20.86 12.86 3.58
CA CYS A 6 -19.60 12.12 3.41
C CYS A 6 -19.27 11.17 4.57
N LYS A 7 -20.07 11.17 5.65
CA LYS A 7 -19.80 10.42 6.88
C LYS A 7 -20.36 8.99 6.89
N ASN A 8 -21.34 8.67 6.04
CA ASN A 8 -22.17 7.48 6.23
C ASN A 8 -21.92 6.29 5.30
N ASP A 9 -21.06 6.40 4.29
CA ASP A 9 -20.78 5.28 3.37
C ASP A 9 -19.41 4.62 3.61
N MET A 10 -18.88 4.71 4.83
CA MET A 10 -17.78 3.84 5.29
C MET A 10 -18.31 2.48 5.78
N ALA A 11 -19.18 1.85 4.99
CA ALA A 11 -19.44 0.42 5.18
C ALA A 11 -18.31 -0.34 4.48
N GLU A 12 -17.57 -1.14 5.24
CA GLU A 12 -16.56 -2.06 4.74
C GLU A 12 -17.08 -2.83 3.53
N VAL A 13 -16.51 -2.59 2.35
CA VAL A 13 -16.72 -3.42 1.18
C VAL A 13 -15.39 -4.05 0.82
N GLY A 14 -15.21 -5.30 1.25
CA GLY A 14 -14.16 -6.16 0.74
C GLY A 14 -14.29 -6.32 -0.78
N SER A 15 -13.14 -6.42 -1.44
CA SER A 15 -12.97 -6.68 -2.87
C SER A 15 -13.40 -5.57 -3.85
N ASN A 16 -12.40 -4.81 -4.30
CA ASN A 16 -12.23 -4.32 -5.67
C ASN A 16 -13.36 -3.52 -6.36
N HIS A 17 -14.08 -2.60 -5.70
CA HIS A 17 -14.97 -1.66 -6.41
C HIS A 17 -14.67 -0.17 -6.11
N VAL A 18 -14.73 0.64 -7.19
CA VAL A 18 -14.47 2.08 -7.21
C VAL A 18 -15.77 2.85 -6.96
N THR A 19 -15.80 3.70 -5.93
CA THR A 19 -16.91 4.63 -5.69
C THR A 19 -16.40 6.06 -5.77
N VAL A 20 -16.77 6.77 -6.84
CA VAL A 20 -16.50 8.22 -6.97
C VAL A 20 -17.75 8.97 -6.50
N PHE A 21 -17.70 9.55 -5.30
CA PHE A 21 -18.75 10.45 -4.82
C PHE A 21 -18.44 11.88 -5.25
N ASN A 22 -19.16 12.39 -6.25
CA ASN A 22 -19.11 13.80 -6.59
C ASN A 22 -20.20 14.54 -5.79
N CYS A 23 -19.82 15.09 -4.62
CA CYS A 23 -20.71 15.99 -3.88
C CYS A 23 -20.42 17.44 -4.30
N PRO A 24 -21.28 18.05 -5.15
CA PRO A 24 -21.03 19.40 -5.69
C PRO A 24 -21.01 20.49 -4.62
N SER A 25 -21.58 20.22 -3.43
CA SER A 25 -21.65 21.18 -2.32
C SER A 25 -20.37 21.32 -1.51
N CYS A 26 -19.48 20.32 -1.49
CA CYS A 26 -18.29 20.33 -0.64
C CYS A 26 -16.96 20.05 -1.35
N GLN A 27 -16.97 19.81 -2.68
CA GLN A 27 -15.77 19.52 -3.49
C GLN A 27 -14.81 18.52 -2.83
N CYS A 28 -15.33 17.52 -2.11
CA CYS A 28 -14.52 16.50 -1.50
C CYS A 28 -14.02 15.53 -2.58
N TYR A 29 -12.99 15.92 -3.32
CA TYR A 29 -12.22 15.01 -4.16
C TYR A 29 -11.34 14.15 -3.25
N ARG A 30 -11.81 12.96 -2.90
CA ARG A 30 -10.90 11.89 -2.47
C ARG A 30 -10.47 11.16 -3.73
N ASP A 31 -9.23 11.38 -4.15
CA ASP A 31 -8.63 10.63 -5.24
C ASP A 31 -8.28 9.22 -4.73
N VAL A 32 -9.21 8.27 -4.91
CA VAL A 32 -9.07 6.87 -4.47
C VAL A 32 -8.18 6.06 -5.43
N THR A 33 -7.79 6.62 -6.58
CA THR A 33 -6.81 5.96 -7.48
C THR A 33 -5.43 5.82 -6.84
N ARG A 34 -5.14 6.64 -5.81
CA ARG A 34 -3.93 6.53 -4.98
C ARG A 34 -3.80 5.20 -4.23
N GLY A 35 -4.88 4.45 -4.03
CA GLY A 35 -4.84 3.16 -3.33
C GLY A 35 -4.41 1.98 -4.21
N LEU A 36 -4.67 2.04 -5.52
CA LEU A 36 -4.38 0.96 -6.48
C LEU A 36 -3.05 1.18 -7.24
N ASN A 37 -2.60 2.43 -7.35
CA ASN A 37 -1.31 2.78 -7.96
C ASN A 37 -0.21 3.09 -6.94
N SER A 38 -0.46 2.96 -5.63
CA SER A 38 0.59 3.21 -4.64
C SER A 38 1.71 2.18 -4.79
N ALA A 39 2.94 2.65 -4.62
CA ALA A 39 4.09 1.76 -4.59
C ALA A 39 3.96 0.65 -3.52
N GLU A 40 3.29 0.91 -2.40
CA GLU A 40 2.98 -0.11 -1.38
C GLU A 40 2.04 -1.20 -1.91
N ALA A 41 0.99 -0.84 -2.67
CA ALA A 41 0.09 -1.83 -3.27
C ALA A 41 0.81 -2.68 -4.33
N ARG A 42 1.59 -2.03 -5.21
CA ARG A 42 2.42 -2.70 -6.22
C ARG A 42 3.44 -3.65 -5.58
N LEU A 43 4.08 -3.23 -4.49
CA LEU A 43 5.03 -4.05 -3.73
C LEU A 43 4.33 -5.27 -3.14
N ASN A 44 3.20 -5.08 -2.46
CA ASN A 44 2.43 -6.17 -1.86
C ASN A 44 1.92 -7.18 -2.89
N GLU A 45 1.48 -6.71 -4.05
CA GLU A 45 1.07 -7.59 -5.16
C GLU A 45 2.26 -8.38 -5.72
N SER A 46 3.41 -7.72 -5.90
CA SER A 46 4.64 -8.37 -6.37
C SER A 46 5.09 -9.47 -5.40
N LEU A 47 5.05 -9.19 -4.10
CA LEU A 47 5.37 -10.18 -3.06
C LEU A 47 4.40 -11.38 -3.12
N LYS A 48 3.09 -11.15 -3.29
CA LYS A 48 2.12 -12.23 -3.46
C LYS A 48 2.38 -13.07 -4.71
N LEU A 49 2.72 -12.44 -5.84
CA LEU A 49 3.08 -13.13 -7.08
C LEU A 49 4.34 -14.00 -6.93
N LEU A 50 5.28 -13.56 -6.07
CA LEU A 50 6.47 -14.34 -5.70
C LEU A 50 6.19 -15.42 -4.64
N GLY A 51 4.94 -15.59 -4.23
CA GLY A 51 4.53 -16.60 -3.25
C GLY A 51 4.89 -16.24 -1.80
N VAL A 52 5.16 -14.96 -1.51
CA VAL A 52 5.34 -14.49 -0.14
C VAL A 52 3.98 -14.49 0.56
N THR A 53 3.92 -15.17 1.70
CA THR A 53 2.73 -15.33 2.53
C THR A 53 3.08 -15.00 3.98
N GLU A 54 2.08 -14.99 4.86
CA GLU A 54 2.29 -14.82 6.31
C GLU A 54 3.17 -15.92 6.94
N GLN A 55 3.27 -17.09 6.29
CA GLN A 55 4.13 -18.19 6.73
C GLN A 55 5.58 -18.06 6.23
N THR A 56 5.84 -17.11 5.32
CA THR A 56 7.19 -16.89 4.80
C THR A 56 8.08 -16.38 5.93
N PRO A 57 9.24 -17.02 6.19
CA PRO A 57 10.14 -16.57 7.24
C PRO A 57 10.55 -15.12 7.04
N THR A 58 10.58 -14.34 8.12
CA THR A 58 10.80 -12.89 8.07
C THR A 58 12.12 -12.51 7.38
N HIS A 59 13.17 -13.30 7.57
CA HIS A 59 14.46 -13.10 6.90
C HIS A 59 14.40 -13.30 5.37
N VAL A 60 13.52 -14.20 4.89
CA VAL A 60 13.30 -14.40 3.44
C VAL A 60 12.59 -13.20 2.86
N THR A 61 11.53 -12.72 3.52
CA THR A 61 10.81 -11.50 3.12
C THR A 61 11.74 -10.28 3.12
N HIS A 62 12.60 -10.14 4.13
CA HIS A 62 13.60 -9.07 4.19
C HIS A 62 14.58 -9.11 3.02
N ASN A 63 15.12 -10.30 2.67
CA ASN A 63 16.03 -10.45 1.53
C ASN A 63 15.37 -10.12 0.19
N LEU A 64 14.09 -10.48 0.02
CA LEU A 64 13.31 -10.12 -1.15
C LEU A 64 13.10 -8.60 -1.24
N LEU A 65 12.70 -7.96 -0.13
CA LEU A 65 12.56 -6.50 -0.07
C LEU A 65 13.88 -5.78 -0.39
N THR A 66 15.01 -6.28 0.12
CA THR A 66 16.34 -5.73 -0.19
C THR A 66 16.66 -5.86 -1.69
N SER A 67 16.28 -6.97 -2.32
CA SER A 67 16.50 -7.18 -3.76
C SER A 67 15.62 -6.25 -4.61
N ILE A 68 14.36 -6.08 -4.22
CA ILE A 68 13.42 -5.16 -4.89
C ILE A 68 13.88 -3.70 -4.73
N LEU A 69 14.36 -3.33 -3.54
CA LEU A 69 14.94 -2.02 -3.26
C LEU A 69 16.12 -1.71 -4.20
N GLY A 70 17.04 -2.66 -4.39
CA GLY A 70 18.15 -2.48 -5.32
C GLY A 70 17.71 -2.20 -6.76
N VAL A 71 16.64 -2.85 -7.23
CA VAL A 71 16.04 -2.59 -8.55
C VAL A 71 15.35 -1.22 -8.58
N ALA A 72 14.64 -0.85 -7.51
CA ALA A 72 13.95 0.45 -7.41
C ALA A 72 14.94 1.62 -7.49
N VAL A 73 16.09 1.51 -6.80
CA VAL A 73 17.17 2.49 -6.85
C VAL A 73 17.74 2.61 -8.27
N LEU A 74 18.00 1.49 -8.94
CA LEU A 74 18.50 1.49 -10.33
C LEU A 74 17.48 2.07 -11.33
N ALA A 75 16.19 1.94 -11.04
CA ALA A 75 15.11 2.45 -11.86
C ALA A 75 14.68 3.89 -11.51
N GLU A 76 15.31 4.50 -10.48
CA GLU A 76 14.93 5.80 -9.92
C GLU A 76 13.44 5.87 -9.47
N ASP A 77 12.86 4.73 -9.04
CA ASP A 77 11.48 4.64 -8.52
C ASP A 77 11.46 4.92 -7.01
N SER A 78 11.46 6.21 -6.65
CA SER A 78 11.54 6.67 -5.25
C SER A 78 10.32 6.30 -4.40
N GLU A 79 9.16 6.09 -5.02
CA GLU A 79 7.97 5.61 -4.30
C GLU A 79 8.15 4.14 -3.90
N LEU A 80 8.68 3.31 -4.79
CA LEU A 80 8.97 1.90 -4.52
C LEU A 80 10.12 1.72 -3.54
N GLU A 81 11.14 2.59 -3.61
CA GLU A 81 12.23 2.68 -2.63
C GLU A 81 11.65 2.87 -1.22
N SER A 82 10.86 3.93 -1.03
CA SER A 82 10.24 4.24 0.26
C SER A 82 9.32 3.11 0.76
N ALA A 83 8.54 2.49 -0.14
CA ALA A 83 7.69 1.36 0.22
C ALA A 83 8.49 0.15 0.73
N CYS A 84 9.66 -0.14 0.13
CA CYS A 84 10.53 -1.21 0.57
C CYS A 84 11.13 -0.90 1.97
N GLU A 85 11.64 0.31 2.18
CA GLU A 85 12.21 0.73 3.46
C GLU A 85 11.20 0.65 4.61
N VAL A 86 9.99 1.17 4.40
CA VAL A 86 8.91 1.12 5.39
C VAL A 86 8.58 -0.33 5.77
N ASN A 87 8.51 -1.24 4.80
CA ASN A 87 8.23 -2.65 5.09
C ASN A 87 9.38 -3.36 5.81
N MET A 88 10.64 -3.03 5.51
CA MET A 88 11.78 -3.56 6.24
C MET A 88 11.80 -3.09 7.70
N VAL A 89 11.46 -1.84 7.97
CA VAL A 89 11.32 -1.32 9.36
C VAL A 89 10.22 -2.06 10.11
N LYS A 90 9.05 -2.28 9.49
CA LYS A 90 7.95 -3.07 10.11
C LYS A 90 8.41 -4.48 10.50
N ILE A 91 9.21 -5.12 9.64
CA ILE A 91 9.78 -6.45 9.92
C ILE A 91 10.75 -6.41 11.10
N GLN A 92 11.60 -5.38 11.18
CA GLN A 92 12.56 -5.23 12.29
C GLN A 92 11.83 -5.07 13.62
N GLN A 93 10.82 -4.19 13.66
CA GLN A 93 9.99 -3.97 14.85
C GLN A 93 9.29 -5.26 15.30
N ALA A 94 8.72 -6.03 14.37
CA ALA A 94 8.04 -7.28 14.69
C ALA A 94 8.98 -8.39 15.21
N ASN A 95 10.30 -8.25 15.08
CA ASN A 95 11.28 -9.20 15.60
C ASN A 95 11.92 -8.75 16.93
N GLU A 96 11.69 -7.51 17.36
CA GLU A 96 12.18 -6.96 18.64
C GLU A 96 11.19 -7.16 19.81
N ASP A 97 9.97 -7.61 19.51
CA ASP A 97 8.92 -8.04 20.46
C ASP A 97 8.98 -9.55 20.76
#